data_AF-A0A0Q8GUU3-F1
#
_entry.id   AF-A0A0Q8GUU3-F1
#
_cell.length_a   1.000
_cell.length_b   1.000
_cell.length_c   1.000
_cell.angle_alpha   90.00
_cell.angle_beta   90.00
_cell.angle_gamma   90.00
#
_symmetry.space_group_name_H-M   'P 1'
#
loop_
_entity.id
_entity.type
_entity.pdbx_description
1 polymer ?
#
loop_
_entity_poly.entity_id
_entity_poly.type
_entity_poly.pdbx_seq_one_letter_code
_entity_poly.pdbx_strand_id
1 'polypeptide(L)'
;MPSRHNQQEHRQVSRYLVVIDSSGGAVAKLFLDSREQVGEFDASTEEVAVMTRNASASSGATGAEWDKALAGHSTQERAAATVYQLDV
;
A
#
# COMPACT_ATOMS: atom_id res chain seq x y z
N MET A 1 35.71 -4.94 15.13
CA MET A 1 34.42 -4.35 15.51
C MET A 1 33.45 -4.61 14.37
N PRO A 2 32.54 -5.58 14.43
CA PRO A 2 31.50 -5.69 13.42
C PRO A 2 30.39 -4.70 13.76
N SER A 3 30.03 -3.87 12.79
CA SER A 3 28.91 -2.94 12.86
C SER A 3 27.67 -3.69 13.31
N ARG A 4 27.06 -3.24 14.42
CA ARG A 4 25.73 -3.70 14.82
C ARG A 4 24.82 -3.41 13.65
N HIS A 5 24.33 -4.47 12.99
CA HIS A 5 23.12 -4.38 12.22
C HIS A 5 22.11 -3.63 13.08
N ASN A 6 21.76 -2.41 12.70
CA ASN A 6 20.53 -1.76 13.14
C ASN A 6 19.35 -2.44 12.42
N GLN A 7 19.31 -3.77 12.46
CA GLN A 7 18.06 -4.50 12.47
C GLN A 7 17.30 -3.92 13.67
N GLN A 8 16.03 -3.54 13.50
CA GLN A 8 15.12 -3.12 14.59
C GLN A 8 15.05 -1.63 14.93
N GLU A 9 15.02 -0.73 13.95
CA GLU A 9 13.85 0.15 13.99
C GLU A 9 12.75 -0.64 13.33
N HIS A 10 11.84 -1.15 14.16
CA HIS A 10 10.62 -1.81 13.72
C HIS A 10 10.07 -1.01 12.56
N ARG A 11 10.24 -1.57 11.35
CA ARG A 11 9.39 -1.36 10.18
C ARG A 11 8.03 -1.04 10.76
N GLN A 12 7.65 0.24 10.82
CA GLN A 12 6.29 0.58 11.21
C GLN A 12 5.46 -0.27 10.28
N VAL A 13 4.74 -1.21 10.88
CA VAL A 13 4.31 -2.38 10.15
C VAL A 13 3.39 -1.87 9.06
N SER A 14 3.84 -1.93 7.80
CA SER A 14 3.05 -1.43 6.69
C SER A 14 1.75 -2.22 6.71
N ARG A 15 0.65 -1.49 6.95
CA ARG A 15 -0.62 -2.10 7.31
C ARG A 15 -1.55 -2.18 6.12
N TYR A 16 -1.35 -1.29 5.16
CA TYR A 16 -2.23 -1.17 4.01
C TYR A 16 -1.42 -1.12 2.73
N LEU A 17 -1.82 -1.90 1.73
CA LEU A 17 -1.33 -1.80 0.36
C LEU A 17 -2.52 -1.40 -0.52
N VAL A 18 -2.45 -0.26 -1.18
CA VAL A 18 -3.51 0.20 -2.09
C VAL A 18 -3.04 0.00 -3.52
N VAL A 19 -3.75 -0.86 -4.24
CA VAL A 19 -3.54 -1.07 -5.68
C VAL A 19 -4.48 -0.15 -6.44
N ILE A 20 -3.94 0.72 -7.28
CA ILE A 20 -4.68 1.68 -8.09
C ILE A 20 -4.39 1.37 -9.55
N ASP A 21 -5.43 1.02 -10.30
CA ASP A 21 -5.36 0.92 -11.75
C ASP A 21 -5.47 2.33 -12.33
N SER A 22 -4.38 2.81 -12.95
CA SER A 22 -4.36 4.07 -13.67
C SER A 22 -4.02 3.81 -15.13
N SER A 23 -4.34 4.77 -16.00
CA SER A 23 -4.15 4.70 -17.45
C SER A 23 -2.72 4.35 -17.93
N GLY A 24 -1.72 4.44 -17.05
CA GLY A 24 -0.32 4.08 -17.30
C GLY A 24 0.16 2.73 -16.71
N GLY A 25 -0.71 1.99 -16.03
CA GLY A 25 -0.38 0.73 -15.34
C GLY A 25 -0.90 0.70 -13.90
N ALA A 26 -1.06 -0.51 -13.36
CA ALA A 26 -1.52 -0.71 -11.99
C ALA A 26 -0.35 -0.52 -11.00
N VAL A 27 -0.52 0.42 -10.06
CA VAL A 27 0.48 0.75 -9.05
C VAL A 27 0.02 0.30 -7.67
N ALA A 28 0.90 -0.34 -6.92
CA ALA A 28 0.68 -0.77 -5.54
C ALA A 28 1.43 0.15 -4.58
N LYS A 29 0.71 1.02 -3.89
CA LYS A 29 1.28 1.93 -2.89
C LYS A 29 1.19 1.31 -1.51
N LEU A 30 2.30 1.29 -0.80
CA LEU A 30 2.41 0.74 0.55
C LEU A 30 2.29 1.85 1.59
N PHE A 31 1.41 1.65 2.56
CA PHE A 31 1.07 2.61 3.60
C PHE A 31 1.22 2.00 5.00
N LEU A 32 1.60 2.85 5.95
CA LEU A 32 1.58 2.55 7.37
C LEU A 32 0.16 2.56 7.95
N ASP A 33 0.03 2.14 9.21
CA ASP A 33 -1.19 2.36 9.99
C ASP A 33 -1.58 3.85 10.04
N SER A 34 -0.63 4.78 10.02
CA SER A 34 -0.93 6.22 9.93
C SER A 34 -1.42 6.69 8.55
N ARG A 35 -1.59 5.79 7.57
CA ARG A 35 -1.87 6.08 6.15
C ARG A 35 -0.78 6.93 5.49
N GLU A 36 0.44 6.82 6.01
CA GLU A 36 1.63 7.43 5.43
C GLU A 36 2.22 6.52 4.37
N GLN A 37 2.42 7.03 3.15
CA GLN A 37 3.03 6.27 2.06
C GLN A 37 4.51 6.06 2.37
N VAL A 38 4.93 4.80 2.45
CA VAL A 38 6.32 4.40 2.71
C VAL A 38 6.98 3.69 1.55
N GLY A 39 6.19 3.28 0.55
CA GLY A 39 6.70 2.62 -0.64
C GLY A 39 5.72 2.65 -1.79
N GLU A 40 6.23 2.36 -2.98
CA GLU A 40 5.47 2.21 -4.20
C GLU A 40 6.09 1.07 -5.02
N PHE A 41 5.23 0.20 -5.53
CA PHE A 41 5.60 -0.98 -6.30
C PHE A 41 4.71 -1.08 -7.52
N ASP A 42 5.18 -1.77 -8.54
CA ASP A 42 4.30 -2.16 -9.63
C ASP A 42 3.39 -3.30 -9.15
N ALA A 43 2.08 -3.17 -9.38
CA ALA A 43 1.09 -4.12 -8.87
C ALA A 43 1.21 -5.52 -9.51
N SER A 44 1.95 -5.63 -10.62
CA SER A 44 2.19 -6.88 -11.34
C SER A 44 3.37 -7.68 -10.79
N THR A 45 4.05 -7.17 -9.75
CA THR A 45 5.23 -7.83 -9.18
C THR A 45 4.86 -9.01 -8.29
N GLU A 46 5.74 -10.02 -8.26
CA GLU A 46 5.58 -11.19 -7.40
C GLU A 46 5.57 -10.80 -5.91
N GLU A 47 6.28 -9.73 -5.54
CA GLU A 47 6.29 -9.20 -4.18
C GLU A 47 4.90 -8.76 -3.72
N VAL A 48 4.16 -8.00 -4.57
CA VAL A 48 2.78 -7.60 -4.29
C VAL A 48 1.85 -8.81 -4.19
N ALA A 49 2.02 -9.79 -5.07
CA ALA A 49 1.24 -11.03 -5.02
C ALA A 49 1.46 -11.80 -3.70
N VAL A 50 2.70 -11.85 -3.20
CA VAL A 50 3.03 -12.49 -1.92
C VAL A 50 2.46 -11.70 -0.74
N MET A 51 2.60 -10.37 -0.74
CA MET A 51 2.07 -9.50 0.31
C MET A 51 0.54 -9.57 0.42
N THR A 52 -0.16 -9.61 -0.71
CA THR A 52 -1.63 -9.61 -0.75
C THR A 52 -2.25 -11.00 -0.53
N ARG A 53 -1.45 -12.07 -0.61
CA ARG A 53 -1.93 -13.47 -0.56
C ARG A 53 -2.79 -13.82 0.65
N ASN A 54 -2.47 -13.27 1.83
CA ASN A 54 -3.22 -13.47 3.07
C ASN A 54 -3.88 -12.17 3.56
N ALA A 55 -3.81 -11.11 2.77
CA ALA A 55 -4.35 -9.81 3.14
C ALA A 55 -5.86 -9.76 2.89
N SER A 56 -6.57 -9.02 3.74
CA SER A 56 -7.99 -8.74 3.49
C SER A 56 -8.11 -7.63 2.45
N ALA A 57 -8.71 -7.94 1.31
CA ALA A 57 -8.96 -6.97 0.24
C ALA A 57 -10.31 -6.28 0.43
N SER A 58 -10.30 -4.95 0.32
CA SER A 58 -11.48 -4.10 0.29
C SER A 58 -11.44 -3.24 -0.96
N SER A 59 -12.51 -3.28 -1.75
CA SER A 59 -12.63 -2.44 -2.95
C SER A 59 -13.05 -1.02 -2.57
N GLY A 60 -12.41 -0.03 -3.19
CA GLY A 60 -12.68 1.39 -3.00
C GLY A 60 -11.88 2.02 -1.86
N ALA A 61 -10.94 2.90 -2.22
CA ALA A 61 -10.22 3.80 -1.32
C ALA A 61 -10.89 5.20 -1.27
N THR A 62 -12.22 5.23 -1.19
CA THR A 62 -13.03 6.47 -1.18
C THR A 62 -13.23 7.06 0.22
N GLY A 63 -12.81 6.36 1.26
CA GLY A 63 -12.87 6.84 2.64
C GLY A 63 -12.05 8.13 2.87
N ALA A 64 -12.45 8.92 3.87
CA ALA A 64 -11.81 10.19 4.20
C ALA A 64 -10.35 10.01 4.64
N GLU A 65 -10.00 8.83 5.19
CA GLU A 65 -8.61 8.51 5.55
C GLU A 65 -7.68 8.42 4.34
N TRP A 66 -8.24 8.09 3.17
CA TRP A 66 -7.50 7.98 1.92
C TRP A 66 -7.43 9.30 1.16
N ASP A 67 -8.17 10.32 1.57
CA ASP A 67 -8.28 11.57 0.81
C ASP A 67 -6.95 12.29 0.72
N LYS A 68 -6.25 12.37 1.86
CA LYS A 68 -4.91 12.94 1.94
C LYS A 68 -3.84 12.05 1.29
N ALA A 69 -3.93 10.73 1.51
CA ALA A 69 -2.96 9.76 1.02
C ALA A 69 -3.00 9.59 -0.51
N LEU A 70 -4.20 9.72 -1.09
CA LEU A 70 -4.48 9.62 -2.52
C LEU A 70 -4.80 10.98 -3.13
N ALA A 71 -4.39 12.08 -2.48
CA ALA A 71 -4.54 13.42 -3.00
C ALA A 71 -3.75 13.54 -4.32
N GLY A 72 -4.46 13.54 -5.44
CA GLY A 72 -3.89 13.49 -6.79
C GLY A 72 -4.47 12.37 -7.67
N HIS A 73 -5.13 11.38 -7.07
CA HIS A 73 -5.94 10.39 -7.80
C HIS A 73 -7.39 10.87 -7.92
N SER A 74 -7.99 10.60 -9.06
CA SER A 74 -9.40 10.90 -9.32
C SER A 74 -10.30 10.05 -8.44
N THR A 75 -11.51 10.53 -8.13
CA THR A 75 -12.51 9.74 -7.38
C THR A 75 -12.78 8.38 -8.03
N GLN A 76 -12.73 8.32 -9.37
CA GLN A 76 -12.91 7.08 -10.12
C GLN A 76 -11.75 6.09 -9.91
N GLU A 77 -10.50 6.57 -9.96
CA GLU A 77 -9.30 5.76 -9.67
C GLU A 77 -9.34 5.25 -8.23
N ARG A 78 -9.74 6.10 -7.28
CA ARG A 78 -9.90 5.72 -5.87
C ARG A 78 -11.04 4.72 -5.65
N ALA A 79 -12.14 4.84 -6.39
CA ALA A 79 -13.25 3.88 -6.31
C ALA A 79 -12.89 2.52 -6.94
N ALA A 80 -12.08 2.52 -8.00
CA ALA A 80 -11.55 1.32 -8.62
C ALA A 80 -10.38 0.69 -7.84
N ALA A 81 -9.72 1.46 -6.97
CA ALA A 81 -8.60 0.98 -6.18
C ALA A 81 -9.00 -0.16 -5.24
N THR A 82 -8.07 -1.09 -5.00
CA THR A 82 -8.24 -2.17 -4.02
C THR A 82 -7.29 -1.95 -2.85
N VAL A 83 -7.84 -1.83 -1.65
CA VAL A 83 -7.11 -1.67 -0.40
C VAL A 83 -6.92 -3.05 0.23
N TYR A 84 -5.70 -3.52 0.29
CA TYR A 84 -5.31 -4.73 0.99
C TYR A 84 -4.82 -4.38 2.39
N GLN A 85 -5.49 -4.89 3.42
CA GLN A 85 -4.98 -4.83 4.78
C GLN A 85 -4.03 -6.01 5.01
N LEU A 86 -2.73 -5.71 5.11
CA LEU A 86 -1.69 -6.70 5.33
C LEU A 86 -1.79 -7.20 6.78
N ASP A 87 -2.05 -8.51 6.94
CA ASP A 87 -1.99 -9.20 8.22
C ASP A 87 -0.56 -9.70 8.41
N VAL A 88 0.32 -8.78 8.83
CA VAL A 88 1.71 -9.09 9.18
C VAL A 88 1.97 -8.83 10.66
#